data_AF-T1CB54-F1
#
_entry.id   AF-T1CB54-F1
#
_cell.length_a   1.000
_cell.length_b   1.000
_cell.length_c   1.000
_cell.angle_alpha   90.00
_cell.angle_beta   90.00
_cell.angle_gamma   90.00
#
_symmetry.space_group_name_H-M   'P 1'
#
loop_
_entity.id
_entity.type
_entity.pdbx_description
1 polymer ?
#
loop_
_entity_poly.entity_id
_entity_poly.type
_entity_poly.pdbx_seq_one_letter_code
_entity_poly.pdbx_strand_id
1 'polypeptide(L)' 'MATFLERDSGWIQAKVRRKGYPSQSKSFKTKTAAEVWARNVESAMDKGSFVST' A
#
# COMPACT_ATOMS: atom_id res chain seq x y z
N MET A 1 8.94 -1.43 0.23
CA MET A 1 8.61 -1.47 -1.21
C MET A 1 7.16 -1.87 -1.36
N ALA A 2 6.41 -1.07 -2.11
CA ALA A 2 5.05 -1.37 -2.49
C ALA A 2 4.99 -2.25 -3.75
N THR A 3 4.11 -3.23 -3.75
CA THR A 3 3.81 -4.09 -4.91
C THR A 3 2.39 -3.79 -5.38
N PHE A 4 2.20 -3.63 -6.68
CA PHE A 4 0.90 -3.43 -7.30
C PHE A 4 0.52 -4.67 -8.10
N LEU A 5 -0.59 -5.30 -7.76
CA LEU A 5 -1.14 -6.45 -8.47
C LEU A 5 -2.45 -6.04 -9.13
N GLU A 6 -2.49 -6.08 -10.45
CA GLU A 6 -3.71 -5.89 -11.22
C GLU A 6 -4.50 -7.21 -11.21
N ARG A 7 -5.78 -7.13 -10.83
CA ARG A 7 -6.71 -8.26 -10.85
C ARG A 7 -7.54 -8.22 -12.12
N ASP A 8 -7.94 -9.40 -12.57
CA ASP A 8 -8.81 -9.63 -13.72
C ASP A 8 -10.11 -8.80 -13.69
N SER A 9 -10.64 -8.52 -12.49
CA SER A 9 -11.81 -7.66 -12.29
C SER A 9 -11.58 -6.15 -12.57
N GLY A 10 -10.39 -5.74 -13.01
CA GLY A 10 -10.02 -4.33 -13.24
C GLY A 10 -9.63 -3.56 -11.97
N TRP A 11 -9.39 -4.27 -10.87
CA TRP A 11 -9.00 -3.68 -9.59
C TRP A 11 -7.50 -3.88 -9.36
N ILE A 12 -6.86 -2.88 -8.77
CA ILE A 12 -5.43 -2.86 -8.48
C ILE A 12 -5.22 -3.00 -6.98
N GLN A 13 -4.60 -4.09 -6.56
CA GLN A 13 -4.19 -4.31 -5.18
C GLN A 13 -2.78 -3.76 -4.94
N ALA A 14 -2.68 -2.72 -4.12
CA ALA A 14 -1.41 -2.27 -3.56
C ALA A 14 -1.09 -3.05 -2.29
N LYS A 15 0.17 -3.49 -2.15
CA LYS A 15 0.68 -4.22 -0.99
C LYS A 15 1.98 -3.60 -0.53
N VAL A 16 2.01 -3.07 0.68
CA VAL A 16 3.20 -2.46 1.28
C VAL A 16 3.77 -3.41 2.33
N ARG A 17 5.05 -3.77 2.16
CA ARG A 17 5.79 -4.60 3.11
C ARG A 17 7.07 -3.88 3.53
N ARG A 18 7.27 -3.76 4.85
CA ARG A 18 8.47 -3.21 5.48
C ARG A 18 8.84 -4.07 6.69
N LYS A 19 10.13 -4.34 6.87
CA LYS A 19 10.64 -5.14 8.00
C LYS A 19 10.32 -4.42 9.30
N GLY A 20 9.74 -5.12 10.27
CA GLY A 20 9.32 -4.54 11.55
C GLY A 20 7.92 -3.91 11.56
N TYR A 21 7.21 -3.90 10.43
CA TYR A 21 5.84 -3.41 10.33
C TYR A 21 4.89 -4.49 9.78
N PRO A 22 3.60 -4.47 10.16
CA PRO A 22 2.62 -5.40 9.60
C PRO A 22 2.41 -5.10 8.11
N SER A 23 2.22 -6.15 7.32
CA SER A 23 1.99 -5.99 5.88
C SER A 23 0.62 -5.36 5.62
N GLN A 24 0.62 -4.24 4.93
CA GLN A 24 -0.60 -3.53 4.54
C GLN A 24 -0.98 -3.90 3.12
N SER A 25 -2.27 -4.15 2.87
CA SER A 25 -2.77 -4.39 1.52
C SER A 25 -4.13 -3.75 1.32
N LYS A 26 -4.31 -3.05 0.20
CA LYS A 26 -5.56 -2.38 -0.13
C LYS A 26 -5.80 -2.42 -1.64
N SER A 27 -7.06 -2.60 -2.03
CA SER A 27 -7.48 -2.67 -3.43
C SER A 27 -8.15 -1.37 -3.86
N PHE A 28 -7.84 -0.93 -5.08
CA PHE A 28 -8.26 0.32 -5.69
C PHE A 28 -8.79 0.07 -7.09
N LYS A 29 -9.60 1.00 -7.61
CA LYS A 29 -10.09 0.94 -8.99
C LYS A 29 -9.12 1.57 -10.00
N THR A 30 -8.18 2.39 -9.55
CA THR A 30 -7.22 3.10 -10.40
C THR A 30 -5.80 2.95 -9.87
N LYS A 31 -4.84 2.92 -10.80
CA LYS A 31 -3.41 2.78 -10.48
C LYS A 31 -2.89 3.96 -9.68
N THR A 32 -3.31 5.17 -10.07
CA THR A 32 -2.95 6.41 -9.39
C THR A 32 -3.38 6.40 -7.92
N ALA A 33 -4.60 5.95 -7.60
CA ALA A 33 -5.05 5.85 -6.21
C ALA A 33 -4.24 4.83 -5.41
N ALA A 34 -3.90 3.69 -6.04
CA ALA A 34 -3.05 2.67 -5.44
C ALA A 34 -1.65 3.20 -5.13
N GLU A 35 -1.03 3.93 -6.06
CA GLU A 35 0.29 4.54 -5.89
C GLU A 35 0.32 5.62 -4.82
N VAL A 36 -0.69 6.51 -4.78
CA VAL A 36 -0.80 7.56 -3.76
C VAL A 36 -0.98 6.95 -2.38
N TRP A 37 -1.82 5.93 -2.24
CA TRP A 37 -1.98 5.23 -0.97
C TRP A 37 -0.68 4.52 -0.54
N ALA A 38 -0.03 3.82 -1.46
CA ALA A 38 1.22 3.13 -1.19
C ALA A 38 2.31 4.10 -0.68
N ARG A 39 2.48 5.26 -1.35
CA ARG A 39 3.42 6.30 -0.88
C ARG A 39 3.06 6.83 0.50
N ASN A 40 1.79 7.07 0.78
CA ASN A 40 1.35 7.53 2.10
C ASN A 40 1.68 6.51 3.19
N VAL A 41 1.41 5.22 2.93
CA VAL A 41 1.73 4.15 3.89
C VAL A 41 3.23 4.02 4.08
N GLU A 42 4.02 4.02 3.00
CA GLU A 42 5.48 3.95 3.10
C GLU A 42 6.05 5.17 3.85
N SER A 43 5.53 6.37 3.60
CA SER A 43 5.94 7.59 4.31
C SER A 43 5.54 7.57 5.79
N ALA A 44 4.36 7.05 6.12
CA ALA A 44 3.93 6.88 7.52
C ALA A 44 4.81 5.88 8.27
N MET A 45 5.17 4.76 7.62
CA MET A 45 6.10 3.76 8.17
C MET A 45 7.52 4.31 8.30
N ASP A 46 7.94 5.18 7.37
CA ASP A 46 9.25 5.82 7.40
C ASP A 46 9.39 6.80 8.57
N LYS A 47 8.36 7.62 8.78
CA LYS A 47 8.29 8.61 9.86
C LYS A 47 8.03 7.99 11.24
N GLY A 48 7.88 6.66 11.35
CA GLY A 48 7.54 5.98 12.60
C GLY A 48 6.15 6.33 13.15
N SER A 49 5.33 7.07 12.39
CA SER A 49 3.95 7.44 12.75
C SER A 49 2.92 6.42 12.27
N PHE A 50 3.37 5.25 11.80
CA PHE A 50 2.49 4.20 11.36
C PHE A 50 1.85 3.51 12.57
N VAL A 51 0.61 3.90 12.89
CA VAL A 51 -0.21 3.24 13.90
C VAL A 51 -0.97 2.11 13.21
N SER A 52 -0.58 0.87 13.50
CA SER A 52 -1.41 -0.30 13.18
C SER A 52 -2.47 -0.42 14.27
N THR A 53 -3.60 0.26 14.12
CA THR A 53 -4.80 -0.01 14.93
C THR A 53 -5.54 -1.22 14.40
#